data_AF-A0A1W1E854-F1
#
_entry.id   AF-A0A1W1E854-F1
#
_cell.length_a   1.000
_cell.length_b   1.000
_cell.length_c   1.000
_cell.angle_alpha   90.00
_cell.angle_beta   90.00
_cell.angle_gamma   90.00
#
_symmetry.space_group_name_H-M   'P 1'
#
loop_
_entity.id
_entity.type
_entity.pdbx_description
1 polymer ?
#
loop_
_entity_poly.entity_id
_entity_poly.type
_entity_poly.pdbx_seq_one_letter_code
_entity_poly.pdbx_strand_id
1 'polypeptide(L)'
;MTLQSQVLISSDIPGTIEALKSLRTTEQFVEIVKLDPKDDSFKVEDAKLAIEKAYIASEESTIIILAAKSFSPIVQNKLLKVIEEPPAKKEFILITPAKSTILATIRSRLPVKVLSEHIEEEALALDVAQLSLASVYDFVQIHKRTDAKTMKHIVERVAKEAMQSQKFDLDEKTLTLFYNAYTALDVGSPPQFVLNTLLLKLLARKRK
;
A
#
# COMPACT_ATOMS: atom_id res chain seq x y z
N MET A 1 8.04 -4.41 12.03
CA MET A 1 8.51 -5.46 11.10
C MET A 1 9.60 -6.26 11.80
N THR A 2 10.08 -7.37 11.24
CA THR A 2 11.18 -8.19 11.84
C THR A 2 12.27 -8.42 10.80
N LEU A 3 13.49 -8.73 11.22
CA LEU A 3 14.61 -9.05 10.32
C LEU A 3 14.77 -10.57 10.11
N GLN A 4 13.63 -11.27 9.96
CA GLN A 4 13.58 -12.70 9.68
C GLN A 4 13.04 -12.96 8.28
N SER A 5 13.34 -14.15 7.76
CA SER A 5 12.90 -14.57 6.43
C SER A 5 11.39 -14.49 6.30
N GLN A 6 10.89 -13.65 5.40
CA GLN A 6 9.47 -13.39 5.22
C GLN A 6 9.14 -12.77 3.87
N VAL A 7 7.86 -12.79 3.52
CA VAL A 7 7.31 -12.06 2.38
C VAL A 7 6.53 -10.85 2.91
N LEU A 8 6.91 -9.66 2.46
CA LEU A 8 6.22 -8.40 2.74
C LEU A 8 5.41 -7.97 1.51
N ILE A 9 4.11 -7.83 1.67
CA ILE A 9 3.26 -7.24 0.65
C ILE A 9 3.14 -5.74 0.94
N SER A 10 3.69 -4.88 0.09
CA SER A 10 3.74 -3.43 0.29
C SER A 10 3.75 -2.67 -1.03
N SER A 11 2.92 -1.62 -1.13
CA SER A 11 2.88 -0.70 -2.28
C SER A 11 4.08 0.24 -2.31
N ASP A 12 4.49 0.77 -1.15
CA ASP A 12 5.72 1.55 -0.98
C ASP A 12 6.92 0.64 -0.68
N ILE A 13 7.48 0.04 -1.73
CA ILE A 13 8.70 -0.77 -1.63
C ILE A 13 9.88 0.04 -1.07
N PRO A 14 10.21 1.24 -1.60
CA PRO A 14 11.32 2.04 -1.06
C PRO A 14 11.19 2.35 0.43
N GLY A 15 10.03 2.84 0.89
CA GLY A 15 9.84 3.13 2.31
C GLY A 15 9.87 1.89 3.19
N THR A 16 9.38 0.75 2.68
CA THR A 16 9.48 -0.54 3.37
C THR A 16 10.93 -0.98 3.58
N ILE A 17 11.80 -0.78 2.57
CA ILE A 17 13.22 -1.10 2.67
C ILE A 17 13.90 -0.23 3.74
N GLU A 18 13.62 1.07 3.75
CA GLU A 18 14.17 1.98 4.75
C GLU A 18 13.67 1.65 6.17
N ALA A 19 12.39 1.26 6.31
CA ALA A 19 11.84 0.79 7.57
C ALA A 19 12.45 -0.55 8.04
N LEU A 20 12.95 -1.41 7.14
CA LEU A 20 13.72 -2.59 7.53
C LEU A 20 15.13 -2.21 7.99
N LYS A 21 15.79 -1.30 7.26
CA LYS A 21 17.13 -0.83 7.62
C LYS A 21 17.16 -0.10 8.97
N SER A 22 16.10 0.62 9.33
CA SER A 22 16.02 1.29 10.63
C SER A 22 15.94 0.32 11.81
N LEU A 23 15.56 -0.95 11.57
CA LEU A 23 15.57 -2.02 12.57
C LEU A 23 16.95 -2.67 12.75
N ARG A 24 17.94 -2.27 11.95
CA ARG A 24 19.31 -2.79 12.01
C ARG A 24 19.90 -2.59 13.41
N THR A 25 20.49 -3.65 13.94
CA THR A 25 21.34 -3.56 15.13
C THR A 25 22.79 -3.88 14.76
N THR A 26 23.02 -5.07 14.21
CA THR A 26 24.36 -5.55 13.80
C THR A 26 24.35 -6.19 12.41
N GLU A 27 23.18 -6.25 11.76
CA GLU A 27 23.00 -6.98 10.52
C GLU A 27 23.54 -6.22 9.30
N GLN A 28 23.97 -6.96 8.29
CA GLN A 28 24.33 -6.42 6.97
C GLN A 28 23.15 -6.56 6.00
N PHE A 29 22.98 -5.59 5.12
CA PHE A 29 21.90 -5.60 4.13
C PHE A 29 22.47 -5.78 2.72
N VAL A 30 21.89 -6.70 1.97
CA VAL A 30 22.14 -6.87 0.54
C VAL A 30 20.82 -6.64 -0.17
N GLU A 31 20.78 -5.59 -0.99
CA GLU A 31 19.56 -5.16 -1.68
C GLU A 31 19.64 -5.50 -3.16
N ILE A 32 18.64 -6.23 -3.65
CA ILE A 32 18.46 -6.51 -5.07
C ILE A 32 17.05 -6.04 -5.43
N VAL A 33 16.98 -4.82 -5.93
CA VAL A 33 15.73 -4.07 -6.11
C VAL A 33 15.51 -3.77 -7.59
N LYS A 34 14.36 -4.18 -8.13
CA LYS A 34 13.91 -3.94 -9.51
C LYS A 34 12.61 -3.14 -9.50
N LEU A 35 12.75 -1.82 -9.57
CA LEU A 35 11.64 -0.86 -9.58
C LEU A 35 11.69 0.07 -10.80
N ASP A 36 12.51 -0.24 -11.81
CA ASP A 36 12.64 0.60 -13.01
C ASP A 36 11.32 0.62 -13.80
N PRO A 37 10.80 1.79 -14.20
CA PRO A 37 9.59 1.91 -15.03
C PRO A 37 9.63 1.14 -16.36
N LYS A 38 10.84 0.84 -16.88
CA LYS A 38 11.01 0.13 -18.15
C LYS A 38 11.20 -1.38 -18.00
N ASP A 39 11.61 -1.84 -16.81
CA ASP A 39 11.85 -3.25 -16.52
C ASP A 39 11.73 -3.50 -15.00
N ASP A 40 10.51 -3.78 -14.57
CA ASP A 40 10.14 -3.98 -13.16
C ASP A 40 10.03 -5.45 -12.77
N SER A 41 10.51 -6.34 -13.65
CA SER A 41 10.48 -7.78 -13.48
C SER A 41 11.77 -8.29 -12.84
N PHE A 42 11.65 -9.09 -11.78
CA PHE A 42 12.82 -9.77 -11.21
C PHE A 42 13.26 -10.89 -12.14
N LYS A 43 14.53 -10.88 -12.58
CA LYS A 43 15.05 -11.82 -13.58
C LYS A 43 15.82 -12.97 -12.94
N VAL A 44 16.09 -13.99 -13.76
CA VAL A 44 16.87 -15.17 -13.34
C VAL A 44 18.31 -14.79 -12.96
N GLU A 45 18.86 -13.75 -13.57
CA GLU A 45 20.19 -13.21 -13.25
C GLU A 45 20.23 -12.59 -11.85
N ASP A 46 19.20 -11.84 -11.49
CA ASP A 46 19.06 -11.26 -10.15
C ASP A 46 18.93 -12.36 -9.08
N ALA A 47 18.23 -13.45 -9.40
CA ALA A 47 18.12 -14.60 -8.51
C ALA A 47 19.48 -15.31 -8.32
N LYS A 48 20.29 -15.41 -9.39
CA LYS A 48 21.66 -15.95 -9.27
C LYS A 48 22.52 -15.07 -8.37
N LEU A 49 22.45 -13.74 -8.57
CA LEU A 49 23.17 -12.79 -7.74
C LEU A 49 22.76 -12.89 -6.27
N ALA A 50 21.46 -13.00 -5.98
CA ALA A 50 20.95 -13.20 -4.62
C ALA A 50 21.55 -14.44 -3.96
N ILE A 51 21.56 -15.56 -4.69
CA ILE A 51 22.10 -16.83 -4.21
C ILE A 51 23.61 -16.70 -3.97
N GLU A 52 24.36 -16.10 -4.91
CA GLU A 52 25.80 -15.88 -4.75
C GLU A 52 26.11 -15.06 -3.49
N LYS A 53 25.38 -13.95 -3.30
CA LYS A 53 25.52 -13.09 -2.11
C LYS A 53 25.15 -13.81 -0.81
N ALA A 54 24.22 -14.76 -0.86
CA ALA A 54 23.86 -15.57 0.30
C ALA A 54 24.99 -16.49 0.76
N TYR A 55 25.79 -17.03 -0.16
CA TYR A 55 26.90 -17.91 0.17
C TYR A 55 28.18 -17.18 0.57
N ILE A 56 28.22 -15.85 0.50
CA ILE A 56 29.36 -15.08 1.02
C ILE A 56 29.35 -15.19 2.55
N ALA A 57 30.43 -15.74 3.10
CA ALA A 57 30.63 -15.83 4.54
C ALA A 57 30.64 -14.43 5.16
N SER A 58 29.90 -14.26 6.25
CA SER A 58 29.91 -13.05 7.06
C SER A 58 29.88 -13.44 8.53
N GLU A 59 30.58 -12.68 9.37
CA GLU A 59 30.56 -12.87 10.82
C GLU A 59 29.21 -12.47 11.41
N GLU A 60 28.55 -11.48 10.80
CA GLU A 60 27.26 -10.93 11.19
C GLU A 60 26.12 -11.52 10.35
N SER A 61 24.89 -11.46 10.89
CA SER A 61 23.71 -11.85 10.14
C SER A 61 23.51 -10.94 8.92
N THR A 62 23.23 -11.53 7.76
CA THR A 62 23.01 -10.80 6.52
C THR A 62 21.56 -10.95 6.07
N ILE A 63 20.88 -9.82 5.92
CA ILE A 63 19.51 -9.73 5.42
C ILE A 63 19.57 -9.45 3.92
N ILE A 64 19.04 -10.37 3.13
CA ILE A 64 18.98 -10.28 1.67
C ILE A 64 17.57 -9.84 1.29
N ILE A 65 17.47 -8.59 0.86
CA ILE A 65 16.21 -7.98 0.44
C ILE A 65 16.07 -8.13 -1.07
N LEU A 66 15.03 -8.86 -1.48
CA LEU A 66 14.66 -9.05 -2.88
C LEU A 66 13.36 -8.30 -3.13
N ALA A 67 13.39 -7.23 -3.93
CA ALA A 67 12.22 -6.41 -4.14
C ALA A 67 11.94 -6.18 -5.63
N ALA A 68 10.73 -6.47 -6.06
CA ALA A 68 10.27 -6.23 -7.43
C ALA A 68 8.74 -6.16 -7.47
N LYS A 69 8.21 -5.55 -8.55
CA LYS A 69 6.76 -5.56 -8.77
C LYS A 69 6.24 -6.94 -9.11
N SER A 70 7.02 -7.75 -9.82
CA SER A 70 6.66 -9.12 -10.16
C SER A 70 7.86 -10.06 -10.11
N PHE A 71 7.59 -11.30 -9.70
CA PHE A 71 8.54 -12.40 -9.74
C PHE A 71 8.00 -13.49 -10.66
N SER A 72 8.72 -13.82 -11.73
CA SER A 72 8.28 -14.92 -12.61
C SER A 72 8.33 -16.27 -11.87
N PRO A 73 7.49 -17.25 -12.24
CA PRO A 73 7.53 -18.58 -11.61
C PRO A 73 8.91 -19.25 -11.68
N ILE A 74 9.63 -19.06 -12.79
CA ILE A 74 10.98 -19.60 -13.02
C ILE A 74 11.96 -19.06 -11.97
N VAL A 75 11.89 -17.75 -11.70
CA VAL A 75 12.71 -17.07 -10.70
C VAL A 75 12.40 -17.57 -9.29
N GLN A 76 11.12 -17.65 -8.94
CA GLN A 76 10.70 -18.07 -7.61
C GLN A 76 11.11 -19.51 -7.30
N ASN A 77 10.96 -20.43 -8.27
CA ASN A 77 11.42 -21.81 -8.11
C ASN A 77 12.94 -21.90 -7.93
N LYS A 78 13.70 -20.97 -8.52
CA LYS A 78 15.16 -20.93 -8.36
C LYS A 78 15.58 -20.45 -6.98
N LEU A 79 14.86 -19.47 -6.43
CA LEU A 79 15.07 -18.97 -5.06
C LEU A 79 14.57 -19.97 -4.00
N LEU A 80 13.65 -20.87 -4.35
CA LEU A 80 13.04 -21.82 -3.42
C LEU A 80 14.08 -22.61 -2.61
N LYS A 81 15.12 -23.13 -3.26
CA LYS A 81 16.16 -23.93 -2.60
C LYS A 81 16.91 -23.15 -1.52
N VAL A 82 17.30 -21.90 -1.81
CA VAL A 82 18.07 -21.08 -0.85
C VAL A 82 17.17 -20.49 0.25
N ILE A 83 15.87 -20.37 -0.02
CA ILE A 83 14.87 -19.93 0.96
C ILE A 83 14.51 -21.05 1.94
N GLU A 84 14.43 -22.31 1.46
CA GLU A 84 14.15 -23.48 2.30
C GLU A 84 15.28 -23.78 3.28
N GLU A 85 16.51 -23.74 2.79
CA GLU A 85 17.72 -24.05 3.56
C GLU A 85 18.70 -22.89 3.42
N PRO A 86 18.44 -21.75 4.08
CA PRO A 86 19.32 -20.60 3.99
C PRO A 86 20.69 -20.93 4.61
N PRO A 87 21.80 -20.40 4.05
CA PRO A 87 23.10 -20.52 4.69
C PRO A 87 23.09 -19.89 6.10
N ALA A 88 24.02 -20.32 6.95
CA ALA A 88 24.09 -19.84 8.33
C ALA A 88 24.11 -18.30 8.41
N LYS A 89 23.27 -17.75 9.29
CA LYS A 89 23.12 -16.31 9.52
C LYS A 89 22.61 -15.52 8.30
N LYS A 90 21.90 -16.16 7.37
CA LYS A 90 21.28 -15.50 6.21
C LYS A 90 19.77 -15.51 6.34
N GLU A 91 19.16 -14.37 6.07
CA GLU A 91 17.70 -14.20 6.08
C GLU A 91 17.24 -13.57 4.77
N PHE A 92 16.10 -14.02 4.25
CA PHE A 92 15.55 -13.56 2.98
C PHE A 92 14.25 -12.81 3.15
N ILE A 93 14.23 -11.54 2.76
CA ILE A 93 13.01 -10.73 2.79
C ILE A 93 12.59 -10.43 1.34
N LEU A 94 11.43 -10.95 0.94
CA LEU A 94 10.85 -10.68 -0.37
C LEU A 94 9.83 -9.55 -0.23
N ILE A 95 9.92 -8.52 -1.07
CA ILE A 95 8.98 -7.38 -1.06
C ILE A 95 8.30 -7.27 -2.42
N THR A 96 6.97 -7.24 -2.43
CA THR A 96 6.16 -7.14 -3.66
C THR A 96 4.84 -6.41 -3.39
N PRO A 97 4.24 -5.71 -4.37
CA PRO A 97 2.99 -4.98 -4.15
C PRO A 97 1.75 -5.87 -3.97
N ALA A 98 1.77 -7.12 -4.44
CA ALA A 98 0.59 -7.97 -4.44
C ALA A 98 0.90 -9.43 -4.08
N LYS A 99 0.04 -10.04 -3.25
CA LYS A 99 0.19 -11.45 -2.84
C LYS A 99 0.08 -12.44 -4.02
N SER A 100 -0.64 -12.07 -5.07
CA SER A 100 -0.84 -12.88 -6.28
C SER A 100 0.45 -13.12 -7.06
N THR A 101 1.47 -12.28 -6.89
CA THR A 101 2.75 -12.41 -7.59
C THR A 101 3.64 -13.50 -6.98
N ILE A 102 3.34 -13.98 -5.77
CA ILE A 102 4.12 -14.99 -5.05
C ILE A 102 3.47 -16.36 -5.18
N LEU A 103 4.25 -17.36 -5.62
CA LEU A 103 3.82 -18.74 -5.77
C LEU A 103 3.41 -19.35 -4.43
N ALA A 104 2.44 -20.26 -4.48
CA ALA A 104 1.97 -21.00 -3.30
C ALA A 104 3.09 -21.73 -2.55
N THR A 105 4.09 -22.23 -3.29
CA THR A 105 5.26 -22.95 -2.75
C THR A 105 6.14 -22.07 -1.88
N ILE A 106 6.30 -20.79 -2.20
CA ILE A 106 7.02 -19.81 -1.37
C ILE A 106 6.16 -19.43 -0.16
N ARG A 107 4.87 -19.16 -0.38
CA ARG A 107 3.93 -18.78 0.71
C ARG A 107 3.76 -19.87 1.77
N SER A 108 4.01 -21.13 1.44
CA SER A 108 3.94 -22.24 2.41
C SER A 108 5.18 -22.34 3.31
N ARG A 109 6.28 -21.67 2.94
CA ARG A 109 7.58 -21.77 3.63
C ARG A 109 7.95 -20.48 4.34
N LEU A 110 7.55 -19.35 3.78
CA LEU A 110 7.78 -18.03 4.37
C LEU A 110 6.49 -17.45 4.94
N PRO A 111 6.55 -16.84 6.14
CA PRO A 111 5.45 -16.06 6.64
C PRO A 111 5.17 -14.89 5.70
N VAL A 112 3.90 -14.71 5.33
CA VAL A 112 3.46 -13.60 4.48
C VAL A 112 2.81 -12.55 5.36
N LYS A 113 3.42 -11.37 5.42
CA LYS A 113 2.87 -10.20 6.11
C LYS A 113 2.43 -9.17 5.11
N VAL A 114 1.15 -8.83 5.15
CA VAL A 114 0.62 -7.70 4.39
C VAL A 114 0.89 -6.45 5.19
N LEU A 115 1.78 -5.60 4.68
CA LEU A 115 1.93 -4.25 5.16
C LEU A 115 0.81 -3.46 4.50
N SER A 116 -0.35 -3.51 5.12
CA SER A 116 -1.31 -2.44 4.92
C SER A 116 -0.57 -1.18 5.33
N GLU A 117 -0.29 -0.30 4.38
CA GLU A 117 0.00 1.07 4.71
C GLU A 117 -1.17 1.51 5.58
N HIS A 118 -0.96 1.55 6.90
CA HIS A 118 -1.44 2.72 7.62
C HIS A 118 -0.67 3.87 7.00
N ILE A 119 -1.16 4.35 5.85
CA ILE A 119 -1.35 5.78 5.71
C ILE A 119 -2.02 6.11 7.04
N GLU A 120 -1.32 6.78 7.94
CA GLU A 120 -2.00 7.45 9.04
C GLU A 120 -3.08 8.24 8.32
N GLU A 121 -4.31 7.72 8.34
CA GLU A 121 -5.46 8.34 7.69
C GLU A 121 -5.67 9.60 8.52
N GLU A 122 -4.92 10.65 8.20
CA GLU A 122 -4.83 11.92 8.91
C GLU A 122 -6.27 12.32 9.19
N ALA A 123 -6.73 12.27 10.45
CA ALA A 123 -8.15 12.20 10.77
C ALA A 123 -8.93 13.23 9.94
N LEU A 124 -10.01 12.81 9.28
CA LEU A 124 -10.79 13.72 8.46
C LEU A 124 -11.20 14.85 9.40
N ALA A 125 -10.81 16.10 9.09
CA ALA A 125 -11.12 17.26 9.94
C ALA A 125 -12.63 17.59 9.97
N LEU A 126 -13.46 16.69 9.47
CA LEU A 126 -14.90 16.77 9.34
C LEU A 126 -15.53 15.57 10.04
N ASP A 127 -16.37 15.83 11.03
CA ASP A 127 -17.25 14.79 11.57
C ASP A 127 -18.39 14.53 10.58
N VAL A 128 -18.26 13.46 9.78
CA VAL A 128 -19.28 13.09 8.81
C VAL A 128 -20.56 12.61 9.50
N ALA A 129 -20.51 12.03 10.70
CA ALA A 129 -21.72 11.62 11.42
C ALA A 129 -22.55 12.82 11.90
N GLN A 130 -21.89 13.90 12.30
CA GLN A 130 -22.50 15.18 12.70
C GLN A 130 -22.50 16.24 11.61
N LEU A 131 -22.54 15.82 10.34
CA LEU A 131 -22.55 16.73 9.20
C LEU A 131 -23.65 17.81 9.33
N SER A 132 -23.26 19.07 9.12
CA SER A 132 -24.12 20.26 9.15
C SER A 132 -23.73 21.22 8.03
N LEU A 133 -24.58 22.20 7.72
CA LEU A 133 -24.26 23.16 6.66
C LEU A 133 -23.00 23.99 6.98
N ALA A 134 -22.79 24.35 8.25
CA ALA A 134 -21.61 25.07 8.70
C ALA A 134 -20.34 24.23 8.50
N SER A 135 -20.36 22.97 8.95
CA SER A 135 -19.20 22.08 8.80
C SER A 135 -18.88 21.77 7.34
N VAL A 136 -19.89 21.65 6.47
CA VAL A 136 -19.69 21.52 5.02
C VAL A 136 -19.01 22.76 4.44
N TYR A 137 -19.47 23.96 4.80
CA TYR A 137 -18.88 25.20 4.31
C TYR A 137 -17.41 25.30 4.71
N ASP A 138 -17.10 25.13 6.00
CA ASP A 138 -15.74 25.24 6.54
C ASP A 138 -14.79 24.23 5.89
N PHE A 139 -15.24 22.98 5.75
CA PHE A 139 -14.45 21.93 5.13
C PHE A 139 -14.16 22.20 3.65
N VAL A 140 -15.14 22.71 2.90
CA VAL A 140 -14.92 23.12 1.50
C VAL A 140 -13.96 24.31 1.42
N GLN A 141 -13.96 25.24 2.38
CA GLN A 141 -13.01 26.36 2.41
C GLN A 141 -11.57 25.87 2.60
N ILE A 142 -11.36 24.91 3.50
CA ILE A 142 -10.03 24.31 3.78
C ILE A 142 -9.46 23.65 2.52
N HIS A 143 -10.31 22.96 1.75
CA HIS A 143 -9.89 22.19 0.57
C HIS A 143 -9.99 22.93 -0.77
N LYS A 144 -10.09 24.26 -0.76
CA LYS A 144 -10.21 25.10 -1.98
C LYS A 144 -9.13 24.87 -3.03
N ARG A 145 -7.90 24.60 -2.60
CA ARG A 145 -6.71 24.47 -3.47
C ARG A 145 -6.20 23.03 -3.54
N THR A 146 -6.99 22.07 -3.08
CA THR A 146 -6.64 20.65 -3.12
C THR A 146 -6.72 20.12 -4.55
N ASP A 147 -5.67 19.45 -5.00
CA ASP A 147 -5.59 18.86 -6.34
C ASP A 147 -6.51 17.62 -6.47
N ALA A 148 -6.75 17.18 -7.70
CA ALA A 148 -7.67 16.08 -7.98
C ALA A 148 -7.26 14.75 -7.32
N LYS A 149 -5.95 14.44 -7.25
CA LYS A 149 -5.46 13.20 -6.64
C LYS A 149 -5.75 13.19 -5.15
N THR A 150 -5.38 14.27 -4.46
CA THR A 150 -5.66 14.42 -3.02
C THR A 150 -7.17 14.46 -2.75
N MET A 151 -7.96 15.10 -3.62
CA MET A 151 -9.42 15.15 -3.50
C MET A 151 -10.08 13.78 -3.61
N LYS A 152 -9.55 12.88 -4.45
CA LYS A 152 -10.07 11.51 -4.55
C LYS A 152 -9.98 10.77 -3.22
N HIS A 153 -8.84 10.90 -2.53
CA HIS A 153 -8.67 10.33 -1.20
C HIS A 153 -9.67 10.92 -0.18
N ILE A 154 -9.95 12.24 -0.26
CA ILE A 154 -10.96 12.87 0.60
C ILE A 154 -12.36 12.29 0.32
N VAL A 155 -12.75 12.15 -0.96
CA VAL A 155 -14.04 11.58 -1.36
C VAL A 155 -14.20 10.13 -0.88
N GLU A 156 -13.17 9.30 -1.04
CA GLU A 156 -13.15 7.92 -0.54
C GLU A 156 -13.36 7.86 0.97
N ARG A 157 -12.71 8.75 1.72
CA ARG A 157 -12.82 8.79 3.18
C ARG A 157 -14.17 9.28 3.66
N VAL A 158 -14.73 10.33 3.03
CA VAL A 158 -16.10 10.78 3.31
C VAL A 158 -17.09 9.65 3.08
N ALA A 159 -16.93 8.87 2.01
CA ALA A 159 -17.79 7.72 1.74
C ALA A 159 -17.64 6.64 2.83
N LYS A 160 -16.41 6.30 3.21
CA LYS A 160 -16.12 5.31 4.28
C LYS A 160 -16.73 5.72 5.62
N GLU A 161 -16.54 6.96 6.05
CA GLU A 161 -17.10 7.47 7.32
C GLU A 161 -18.64 7.55 7.26
N ALA A 162 -19.21 7.98 6.14
CA ALA A 162 -20.67 7.99 5.96
C ALA A 162 -21.26 6.57 6.12
N MET A 163 -20.61 5.57 5.51
CA MET A 163 -21.02 4.17 5.62
C MET A 163 -20.90 3.63 7.04
N GLN A 164 -19.81 3.95 7.74
CA GLN A 164 -19.56 3.50 9.11
C GLN A 164 -20.47 4.17 10.14
N SER A 165 -20.86 5.43 9.91
CA SER A 165 -21.68 6.21 10.85
C SER A 165 -23.10 5.64 11.03
N GLN A 166 -23.62 4.88 10.06
CA GLN A 166 -25.02 4.42 9.98
C GLN A 166 -26.08 5.55 10.06
N LYS A 167 -25.64 6.82 9.94
CA LYS A 167 -26.49 8.03 10.01
C LYS A 167 -27.05 8.47 8.66
N PHE A 168 -26.73 7.77 7.58
CA PHE A 168 -27.15 8.12 6.22
C PHE A 168 -27.92 7.00 5.55
N ASP A 169 -28.84 7.35 4.66
CA ASP A 169 -29.51 6.39 3.79
C ASP A 169 -28.58 5.96 2.65
N LEU A 170 -27.95 4.81 2.81
CA LEU A 170 -27.04 4.21 1.82
C LEU A 170 -27.83 3.46 0.72
N ASP A 171 -28.78 4.15 0.09
CA ASP A 171 -29.50 3.65 -1.07
C ASP A 171 -28.62 3.69 -2.34
N GLU A 172 -29.11 3.09 -3.43
CA GLU A 172 -28.43 3.11 -4.72
C GLU A 172 -28.03 4.54 -5.14
N LYS A 173 -28.91 5.52 -4.89
CA LYS A 173 -28.66 6.93 -5.23
C LYS A 173 -27.44 7.50 -4.48
N THR A 174 -27.26 7.13 -3.23
CA THR A 174 -26.13 7.57 -2.40
C THR A 174 -24.83 6.87 -2.80
N LEU A 175 -24.88 5.58 -3.16
CA LEU A 175 -23.73 4.89 -3.73
C LEU A 175 -23.32 5.46 -5.10
N THR A 176 -24.29 5.73 -5.97
CA THR A 176 -24.06 6.40 -7.26
C THR A 176 -23.50 7.80 -7.06
N LEU A 177 -23.91 8.53 -6.01
CA LEU A 177 -23.35 9.83 -5.68
C LEU A 177 -21.84 9.74 -5.38
N PHE A 178 -21.40 8.78 -4.56
CA PHE A 178 -19.97 8.57 -4.27
C PHE A 178 -19.19 8.19 -5.53
N TYR A 179 -19.72 7.24 -6.31
CA TYR A 179 -19.11 6.80 -7.57
C TYR A 179 -18.95 7.94 -8.57
N ASN A 180 -19.99 8.76 -8.75
CA ASN A 180 -19.96 9.90 -9.67
C ASN A 180 -18.99 10.98 -9.21
N ALA A 181 -18.93 11.26 -7.89
CA ALA A 181 -17.97 12.21 -7.35
C ALA A 181 -16.52 11.75 -7.59
N TYR A 182 -16.23 10.47 -7.39
CA TYR A 182 -14.92 9.91 -7.63
C TYR A 182 -14.52 9.96 -9.11
N THR A 183 -15.40 9.50 -9.99
CA THR A 183 -15.17 9.47 -11.44
C THR A 183 -15.07 10.87 -12.04
N ALA A 184 -15.82 11.86 -11.50
CA ALA A 184 -15.75 13.25 -11.94
C ALA A 184 -14.33 13.83 -11.81
N LEU A 185 -13.58 13.40 -10.79
CA LEU A 185 -12.19 13.82 -10.57
C LEU A 185 -11.23 13.21 -11.61
N ASP A 186 -11.51 12.02 -12.14
CA ASP A 186 -10.73 11.41 -13.21
C ASP A 186 -10.88 12.14 -14.54
N VAL A 187 -12.06 12.67 -14.82
CA VAL A 187 -12.37 13.37 -16.07
C VAL A 187 -12.09 14.87 -16.02
N GLY A 188 -11.38 15.34 -14.98
CA GLY A 188 -10.90 16.72 -14.87
C GLY A 188 -11.90 17.73 -14.30
N SER A 189 -12.96 17.27 -13.62
CA SER A 189 -13.91 18.19 -12.98
C SER A 189 -13.24 18.98 -11.84
N PRO A 190 -13.63 20.25 -11.59
CA PRO A 190 -13.03 21.06 -10.54
C PRO A 190 -13.17 20.41 -9.15
N PRO A 191 -12.05 20.09 -8.44
CA PRO A 191 -12.10 19.33 -7.19
C PRO A 191 -13.00 19.92 -6.11
N GLN A 192 -12.91 21.24 -5.90
CA GLN A 192 -13.73 21.95 -4.92
C GLN A 192 -15.23 21.82 -5.22
N PHE A 193 -15.62 21.89 -6.49
CA PHE A 193 -17.02 21.78 -6.90
C PHE A 193 -17.56 20.37 -6.68
N VAL A 194 -16.75 19.35 -6.98
CA VAL A 194 -17.08 17.95 -6.72
C VAL A 194 -17.30 17.72 -5.22
N LEU A 195 -16.37 18.19 -4.38
CA LEU A 195 -16.47 18.04 -2.93
C LEU A 195 -17.72 18.72 -2.36
N ASN A 196 -17.98 19.97 -2.76
CA ASN A 196 -19.16 20.71 -2.31
C ASN A 196 -20.46 20.01 -2.70
N THR A 197 -20.55 19.54 -3.95
CA THR A 197 -21.73 18.84 -4.46
C THR A 197 -21.96 17.53 -3.71
N LEU A 198 -20.89 16.76 -3.46
CA LEU A 198 -20.94 15.53 -2.69
C LEU A 198 -21.50 15.77 -1.29
N LEU A 199 -20.90 16.70 -0.55
CA LEU A 199 -21.23 16.95 0.85
C LEU A 199 -22.65 17.51 1.04
N LEU A 200 -23.09 18.43 0.18
CA LEU A 200 -24.45 18.98 0.25
C LEU A 200 -25.51 17.91 -0.05
N LYS A 201 -25.27 17.07 -1.07
CA LYS A 201 -26.20 15.98 -1.40
C LYS A 201 -26.20 14.88 -0.33
N LEU A 202 -25.05 14.59 0.26
CA LEU A 202 -24.93 13.65 1.38
C LEU A 202 -25.64 14.19 2.63
N LEU A 203 -25.52 15.48 2.94
CA LEU A 203 -26.24 16.13 4.04
C LEU A 203 -27.75 15.99 3.90
N ALA A 204 -28.28 16.13 2.67
CA ALA A 204 -29.70 15.93 2.38
C ALA A 204 -30.18 14.48 2.59
N ARG A 205 -29.27 13.51 2.72
CA ARG A 205 -29.53 12.08 2.94
C ARG A 205 -29.27 11.63 4.39
N LYS A 206 -28.98 12.58 5.29
CA LYS A 206 -28.82 12.30 6.71
C LYS A 206 -30.16 11.89 7.31
N ARG A 207 -30.18 10.74 8.00
CA ARG A 207 -31.33 10.27 8.77
C ARG A 207 -31.59 11.25 9.91
N LYS A 208 -32.87 11.58 10.11
CA LYS A 208 -33.30 12.41 11.24
C LYS A 208 -33.21 11.64 12.55
#